data_AF-A0A4S0RK66-F1
#
_entry.id   AF-A0A4S0RK66-F1
#
_cell.length_a   1.000
_cell.length_b   1.000
_cell.length_c   1.000
_cell.angle_alpha   90.00
_cell.angle_beta   90.00
_cell.angle_gamma   90.00
#
_symmetry.space_group_name_H-M   'P 1'
#
loop_
_entity.id
_entity.type
_entity.pdbx_description
1 polymer ?
#
loop_
_entity_poly.entity_id
_entity_poly.type
_entity_poly.pdbx_seq_one_letter_code
_entity_poly.pdbx_strand_id
1 'polypeptide(L)'
;EFLCLYIGLEYTTVARNTLLVNTMPFWVLIGGHFLLGERINARKLGGLVLAFCGLAAVFSDGIVAGNTATLTGDLLSLGSGILWAMTSIVIKRSKLVETSAEKLLLYQLAGAAVVGLLVMPFAGPPIRAVTALPTLALLFQSFYIVAFTYVLWFWLLTRYPA
;
A
#
# COMPACT_ATOMS: atom_id res chain seq x y z
N GLU A 1 -7.74 1.86 1.64
CA GLU A 1 -6.38 1.43 2.03
C GLU A 1 -5.55 2.55 2.65
N PHE A 2 -5.29 3.66 1.96
CA PHE A 2 -4.40 4.72 2.42
C PHE A 2 -4.85 5.34 3.74
N LEU A 3 -6.16 5.58 3.90
CA LEU A 3 -6.72 6.12 5.13
C LEU A 3 -6.43 5.22 6.35
N CYS A 4 -6.67 3.91 6.22
CA CYS A 4 -6.36 2.95 7.29
C CYS A 4 -4.84 2.86 7.56
N LEU A 5 -4.01 2.97 6.52
CA LEU A 5 -2.55 2.96 6.66
C LEU A 5 -2.04 4.19 7.41
N TYR A 6 -2.50 5.38 7.03
CA TYR A 6 -2.07 6.65 7.63
C TYR A 6 -2.60 6.82 9.05
N ILE A 7 -3.86 6.45 9.31
CA ILE A 7 -4.39 6.44 10.69
C ILE A 7 -3.66 5.37 11.50
N GLY A 8 -3.44 4.18 10.95
CA GLY A 8 -2.68 3.12 11.63
C GLY A 8 -1.29 3.56 12.08
N LEU A 9 -0.58 4.37 11.27
CA LEU A 9 0.73 4.96 11.62
C LEU A 9 0.70 5.88 12.85
N GLU A 10 -0.44 6.48 13.19
CA GLU A 10 -0.55 7.28 14.41
C GLU A 10 -0.63 6.41 15.67
N TYR A 11 -0.98 5.13 15.52
CA TYR A 11 -1.28 4.18 16.60
C TYR A 11 -0.30 2.99 16.69
N THR A 12 0.60 2.81 15.72
CA THR A 12 1.60 1.75 15.68
C THR A 12 2.94 2.25 15.12
N THR A 13 4.00 1.46 15.25
CA THR A 13 5.33 1.84 14.72
C THR A 13 5.41 1.62 13.20
N VAL A 14 6.25 2.39 12.52
CA VAL A 14 6.46 2.28 11.07
C VAL A 14 6.87 0.85 10.66
N ALA A 15 7.73 0.21 11.45
CA ALA A 15 8.16 -1.17 11.23
C ALA A 15 7.00 -2.17 11.30
N ARG A 16 6.17 -2.12 12.35
CA ARG A 16 5.00 -2.99 12.51
C ARG A 16 3.96 -2.74 11.43
N ASN A 17 3.66 -1.47 11.13
CA ASN A 17 2.73 -1.12 10.06
C ASN A 17 3.20 -1.69 8.72
N THR A 18 4.47 -1.49 8.37
CA THR A 18 5.04 -1.99 7.12
C THR A 18 4.95 -3.51 7.04
N LEU A 19 5.21 -4.23 8.14
CA LEU A 19 5.07 -5.69 8.20
C LEU A 19 3.61 -6.14 7.95
N LEU A 20 2.66 -5.52 8.64
CA LEU A 20 1.23 -5.85 8.55
C LEU A 20 0.66 -5.51 7.18
N VAL A 21 1.05 -4.38 6.60
CA VAL A 21 0.72 -3.98 5.23
C VAL A 21 1.30 -4.98 4.24
N ASN A 22 2.53 -5.46 4.42
CA ASN A 22 3.12 -6.50 3.56
C ASN A 22 2.44 -7.87 3.67
N THR A 23 1.43 -8.07 4.52
CA THR A 23 0.55 -9.26 4.43
C THR A 23 -0.37 -9.22 3.21
N MET A 24 -0.47 -8.07 2.50
CA MET A 24 -1.19 -7.88 1.24
C MET A 24 -1.15 -9.08 0.28
N PRO A 25 0.03 -9.67 -0.06
CA PRO A 25 0.08 -10.72 -1.07
C PRO A 25 -0.56 -12.04 -0.61
N PHE A 26 -0.66 -12.29 0.72
CA PHE A 26 -1.43 -13.41 1.25
C PHE A 26 -2.91 -13.23 0.96
N TRP A 27 -3.44 -12.04 1.24
CA TRP A 27 -4.83 -11.71 0.98
C TRP A 27 -5.15 -11.71 -0.51
N VAL A 28 -4.21 -11.27 -1.37
CA VAL A 28 -4.36 -11.40 -2.83
C VAL A 28 -4.38 -12.85 -3.27
N LEU A 29 -3.51 -13.70 -2.71
CA LEU A 29 -3.46 -15.13 -3.06
C LEU A 29 -4.75 -15.85 -2.64
N ILE A 30 -5.22 -15.61 -1.42
CA ILE A 30 -6.46 -16.18 -0.88
C ILE A 30 -7.67 -15.68 -1.67
N GLY A 31 -7.76 -14.36 -1.88
CA GLY A 31 -8.87 -13.77 -2.59
C GLY A 31 -8.85 -14.11 -4.08
N GLY A 32 -7.69 -14.25 -4.72
CA GLY A 32 -7.56 -14.75 -6.08
C GLY A 32 -8.01 -16.20 -6.21
N HIS A 33 -7.71 -17.05 -5.23
CA HIS A 33 -8.22 -18.42 -5.22
C HIS A 33 -9.75 -18.47 -5.13
N PHE A 34 -10.34 -17.71 -4.21
CA PHE A 34 -11.76 -17.77 -3.93
C PHE A 34 -12.63 -16.99 -4.93
N LEU A 35 -12.18 -15.81 -5.37
CA LEU A 35 -12.96 -14.89 -6.21
C LEU A 35 -12.63 -14.96 -7.70
N LEU A 36 -11.40 -15.36 -8.06
CA LEU A 36 -10.95 -15.48 -9.46
C LEU A 36 -10.82 -16.96 -9.89
N GLY A 37 -10.95 -17.92 -8.97
CA GLY A 37 -10.81 -19.35 -9.27
C GLY A 37 -9.37 -19.77 -9.61
N GLU A 38 -8.38 -18.93 -9.31
CA GLU A 38 -6.98 -19.24 -9.59
C GLU A 38 -6.49 -20.38 -8.69
N ARG A 39 -5.79 -21.38 -9.25
CA ARG A 39 -5.22 -22.47 -8.45
C ARG A 39 -4.06 -21.95 -7.60
N ILE A 40 -4.15 -22.13 -6.28
CA ILE A 40 -3.02 -21.88 -5.37
C ILE A 40 -1.94 -22.91 -5.68
N ASN A 41 -0.83 -22.44 -6.26
CA ASN A 41 0.34 -23.28 -6.45
C ASN A 41 1.12 -23.33 -5.13
N ALA A 42 1.41 -24.51 -4.60
CA ALA A 42 2.17 -24.70 -3.36
C ALA A 42 3.53 -24.00 -3.40
N ARG A 43 4.14 -23.85 -4.58
CA ARG A 43 5.37 -23.05 -4.77
C ARG A 43 5.17 -21.56 -4.50
N LYS A 44 4.04 -20.99 -4.92
CA LYS A 44 3.70 -19.57 -4.64
C LYS A 44 3.46 -19.35 -3.15
N LEU A 45 2.73 -20.27 -2.51
CA LEU A 45 2.50 -20.22 -1.08
C LEU A 45 3.82 -20.36 -0.28
N GLY A 46 4.67 -21.32 -0.65
CA GLY A 46 5.98 -21.51 -0.02
C GLY A 46 6.90 -20.30 -0.17
N GLY A 47 7.00 -19.73 -1.38
CA GLY A 47 7.78 -18.50 -1.60
C GLY A 47 7.24 -17.29 -0.83
N LEU A 48 5.91 -17.19 -0.71
CA LEU A 48 5.26 -16.13 0.05
C LEU A 48 5.51 -16.23 1.56
N VAL A 49 5.41 -17.44 2.12
CA VAL A 49 5.75 -17.70 3.53
C VAL A 49 7.22 -17.39 3.77
N LEU A 50 8.12 -17.83 2.88
CA LEU A 50 9.55 -17.55 2.98
C LEU A 50 9.85 -16.04 2.96
N ALA A 51 9.25 -15.30 2.03
CA ALA A 51 9.39 -13.85 1.94
C ALA A 51 8.89 -13.14 3.21
N PHE A 52 7.76 -13.61 3.77
CA PHE A 52 7.21 -13.07 5.00
C PHE A 52 8.10 -13.37 6.22
N CYS A 53 8.68 -14.56 6.30
CA CYS A 53 9.67 -14.89 7.33
C CYS A 53 10.90 -14.00 7.23
N GLY A 54 11.40 -13.75 6.02
CA GLY A 54 12.51 -12.81 5.79
C GLY A 54 12.16 -11.39 6.24
N LEU A 55 10.96 -10.93 5.91
CA LEU A 55 10.45 -9.63 6.34
C LEU A 55 10.35 -9.55 7.87
N ALA A 56 9.77 -10.56 8.52
CA ALA A 56 9.65 -10.62 9.97
C ALA A 56 11.02 -10.64 10.68
N ALA A 57 12.02 -11.30 10.10
CA ALA A 57 13.39 -11.31 10.61
C ALA A 57 14.06 -9.94 10.46
N VAL A 58 13.82 -9.21 9.36
CA VAL A 58 14.38 -7.85 9.18
C VAL A 58 13.76 -6.84 10.14
N PHE A 59 12.46 -6.97 10.41
CA PHE A 59 11.72 -6.04 11.27
C PHE A 59 11.59 -6.49 12.72
N SER A 60 12.24 -7.59 13.14
CA SER A 60 12.15 -8.11 14.52
C SER A 60 12.59 -7.09 15.56
N ASP A 61 13.68 -6.37 15.30
CA ASP A 61 14.16 -5.30 16.18
C ASP A 61 13.15 -4.16 16.35
N GLY A 62 12.48 -3.77 15.24
CA GLY A 62 11.46 -2.73 15.25
C GLY A 62 10.14 -3.14 15.92
N ILE A 63 9.87 -4.45 16.00
CA ILE A 63 8.69 -5.01 16.70
C ILE A 63 8.94 -5.05 18.22
N VAL A 64 10.13 -5.44 18.65
CA VAL A 64 10.50 -5.56 20.07
C VAL A 64 10.69 -4.19 20.73
N ALA A 65 11.17 -3.19 19.99
CA ALA A 65 11.40 -1.84 20.51
C ALA A 65 10.11 -1.00 20.73
N GLY A 66 8.95 -1.42 20.21
CA GLY A 66 7.75 -0.59 20.16
C GLY A 66 6.76 -0.78 21.31
N ASN A 67 7.00 -0.11 22.46
CA ASN A 67 6.05 -0.09 23.60
C ASN A 67 4.79 0.79 23.37
N THR A 68 4.69 1.48 22.23
CA THR A 68 3.58 2.39 21.88
C THR A 68 2.54 1.78 20.92
N ALA A 69 2.72 0.53 20.50
CA ALA A 69 1.82 -0.10 19.55
C ALA A 69 0.49 -0.50 20.21
N THR A 70 -0.62 0.01 19.69
CA THR A 70 -1.97 -0.36 20.12
C THR A 70 -2.61 -1.37 19.17
N LEU A 71 -3.43 -2.27 19.71
CA LEU A 71 -4.16 -3.28 18.92
C LEU A 71 -4.99 -2.65 17.79
N THR A 72 -5.50 -1.45 18.01
CA THR A 72 -6.25 -0.67 17.02
C THR A 72 -5.40 -0.28 15.81
N GLY A 73 -4.15 0.14 16.03
CA GLY A 73 -3.22 0.44 14.94
C GLY A 73 -2.89 -0.79 14.11
N ASP A 74 -2.65 -1.93 14.76
CA ASP A 74 -2.35 -3.19 14.07
C ASP A 74 -3.54 -3.68 13.23
N LEU A 75 -4.77 -3.58 13.75
CA LEU A 75 -6.00 -3.90 13.00
C LEU A 75 -6.21 -2.99 11.79
N LEU A 76 -5.91 -1.69 11.92
CA LEU A 76 -6.00 -0.72 10.83
C LEU A 76 -4.94 -0.98 9.74
N SER A 77 -3.71 -1.27 10.13
CA SER A 77 -2.62 -1.65 9.22
C SER A 77 -2.94 -2.93 8.46
N LEU A 78 -3.44 -3.95 9.15
CA LEU A 78 -3.86 -5.21 8.53
C LEU A 78 -5.07 -5.00 7.60
N GLY A 79 -6.05 -4.20 8.04
CA GLY A 79 -7.20 -3.80 7.23
C GLY A 79 -6.80 -3.06 5.96
N SER A 80 -5.76 -2.22 6.02
CA SER A 80 -5.18 -1.58 4.84
C SER A 80 -4.66 -2.60 3.83
N GLY A 81 -3.95 -3.62 4.30
CA GLY A 81 -3.46 -4.70 3.45
C GLY A 81 -4.57 -5.53 2.80
N ILE A 82 -5.65 -5.80 3.53
CA ILE A 82 -6.84 -6.47 2.99
C ILE A 82 -7.53 -5.59 1.93
N LEU A 83 -7.72 -4.30 2.21
CA LEU A 83 -8.31 -3.34 1.28
C LEU A 83 -7.52 -3.25 -0.03
N TRP A 84 -6.19 -3.26 0.05
CA TRP A 84 -5.33 -3.27 -1.14
C TRP A 84 -5.44 -4.56 -1.94
N ALA A 85 -5.50 -5.70 -1.24
CA ALA A 85 -5.74 -6.97 -1.89
C ALA A 85 -7.10 -7.00 -2.59
N MET A 86 -8.14 -6.47 -1.96
CA MET A 86 -9.45 -6.32 -2.58
C MET A 86 -9.40 -5.42 -3.82
N THR A 87 -8.75 -4.25 -3.75
CA THR A 87 -8.55 -3.36 -4.90
C THR A 87 -7.87 -4.11 -6.05
N SER A 88 -6.79 -4.84 -5.77
CA SER A 88 -6.08 -5.66 -6.76
C SER A 88 -6.98 -6.73 -7.39
N ILE A 89 -7.81 -7.41 -6.59
CA ILE A 89 -8.74 -8.42 -7.09
C ILE A 89 -9.85 -7.79 -7.92
N VAL A 90 -10.42 -6.66 -7.50
CA VAL A 90 -11.45 -5.93 -8.24
C VAL A 90 -10.92 -5.47 -9.60
N ILE A 91 -9.69 -4.94 -9.63
CA ILE A 91 -9.02 -4.55 -10.89
C ILE A 91 -8.87 -5.77 -11.80
N LYS A 92 -8.38 -6.90 -11.27
CA LYS A 92 -8.21 -8.15 -12.02
C LYS A 92 -9.52 -8.76 -12.52
N ARG A 93 -10.60 -8.63 -11.75
CA ARG A 93 -11.93 -9.17 -12.11
C ARG A 93 -12.68 -8.28 -13.10
N SER A 94 -12.29 -7.02 -13.22
CA SER A 94 -12.97 -6.04 -14.06
C SER A 94 -12.25 -5.86 -15.40
N LYS A 95 -12.93 -5.25 -16.38
CA LYS A 95 -12.30 -4.83 -17.66
C LYS A 95 -11.19 -3.78 -17.49
N LEU A 96 -10.92 -3.33 -16.26
CA LEU A 96 -9.82 -2.43 -15.95
C LEU A 96 -8.44 -3.07 -16.23
N VAL A 97 -8.33 -4.40 -16.28
CA VAL A 97 -7.11 -5.09 -16.74
C VAL A 97 -6.74 -4.73 -18.18
N GLU A 98 -7.72 -4.43 -19.05
CA GLU A 98 -7.49 -4.07 -20.45
C GLU A 98 -7.20 -2.57 -20.63
N THR A 99 -7.25 -1.79 -19.54
CA THR A 99 -7.13 -0.34 -19.57
C THR A 99 -5.69 0.09 -19.30
N SER A 100 -5.16 1.05 -20.07
CA SER A 100 -3.80 1.60 -19.86
C SER A 100 -3.57 2.00 -18.39
N ALA A 101 -2.37 1.71 -17.88
CA ALA A 101 -1.94 2.00 -16.52
C ALA A 101 -2.14 3.47 -16.13
N GLU A 102 -2.03 4.39 -17.09
CA GLU A 102 -2.28 5.82 -16.88
C GLU A 102 -3.72 6.11 -16.43
N LYS A 103 -4.71 5.46 -17.05
CA LYS A 103 -6.12 5.63 -16.67
C LYS A 103 -6.40 4.99 -15.32
N LEU A 104 -5.77 3.85 -15.04
CA LEU A 104 -5.86 3.18 -13.73
C LEU A 104 -5.33 4.10 -12.61
N LEU A 105 -4.19 4.74 -12.85
CA LEU A 105 -3.61 5.72 -11.93
C LEU A 105 -4.51 6.94 -11.76
N LEU A 106 -5.07 7.47 -12.85
CA LEU A 106 -6.02 8.58 -12.80
C LEU A 106 -7.26 8.23 -11.97
N TYR A 107 -7.81 7.01 -12.11
CA TYR A 107 -8.92 6.56 -11.27
C TYR A 107 -8.52 6.45 -9.80
N GLN A 108 -7.33 5.93 -9.49
CA GLN A 108 -6.84 5.82 -8.13
C GLN A 108 -6.60 7.21 -7.51
N LEU A 109 -6.07 8.16 -8.29
CA LEU A 109 -5.87 9.55 -7.89
C LEU A 109 -7.21 10.28 -7.68
N ALA A 110 -8.16 10.12 -8.60
CA ALA A 110 -9.49 10.70 -8.48
C ALA A 110 -10.24 10.14 -7.25
N GLY A 111 -10.16 8.82 -7.04
CA GLY A 111 -10.71 8.17 -5.85
C GLY A 111 -10.06 8.69 -4.56
N ALA A 112 -8.74 8.82 -4.54
CA ALA A 112 -8.01 9.40 -3.41
C ALA A 112 -8.41 10.86 -3.15
N ALA A 113 -8.62 11.66 -4.20
CA ALA A 113 -9.07 13.05 -4.07
C ALA A 113 -10.49 13.14 -3.48
N VAL A 114 -11.43 12.31 -3.94
CA VAL A 114 -12.81 12.26 -3.41
C VAL A 114 -12.81 11.82 -1.95
N VAL A 115 -12.09 10.74 -1.62
CA VAL A 115 -11.98 10.25 -0.23
C VAL A 115 -11.29 11.30 0.64
N GLY A 116 -10.23 11.94 0.14
CA GLY A 116 -9.53 13.02 0.82
C GLY A 116 -10.46 14.19 1.16
N LEU A 117 -11.32 14.61 0.22
CA LEU A 117 -12.30 15.67 0.44
C LEU A 117 -13.34 15.30 1.51
N LEU A 118 -13.81 14.05 1.52
CA LEU A 118 -14.77 13.54 2.51
C LEU A 118 -14.18 13.41 3.92
N VAL A 119 -12.87 13.16 4.00
CA VAL A 119 -12.16 12.94 5.27
C VAL A 119 -11.58 14.24 5.82
N MET A 120 -11.38 15.25 4.98
CA MET A 120 -10.93 16.59 5.33
C MET A 120 -11.61 17.19 6.58
N PRO A 121 -12.94 17.10 6.79
CA PRO A 121 -13.57 17.63 8.01
C PRO A 121 -13.19 16.88 9.29
N PHE A 122 -12.68 15.64 9.20
CA PHE A 122 -12.29 14.81 10.34
C PHE A 122 -10.77 14.80 10.60
N ALA A 123 -9.97 15.30 9.67
CA ALA A 123 -8.49 15.22 9.70
C ALA A 123 -7.79 16.37 10.47
N GLY A 124 -8.56 17.28 11.08
CA GLY A 124 -8.03 18.46 11.77
C GLY A 124 -7.76 19.64 10.82
N PRO A 125 -6.98 20.66 11.24
CA PRO A 125 -6.70 21.83 10.43
C PRO A 125 -6.02 21.43 9.11
N PRO A 126 -6.55 21.87 7.94
CA PRO A 126 -6.03 21.46 6.63
C PRO A 126 -4.59 21.95 6.37
N ILE A 127 -4.14 22.94 7.14
CA ILE A 127 -2.76 23.42 7.15
C ILE A 127 -2.18 23.12 8.53
N ARG A 128 -1.43 22.02 8.63
CA ARG A 128 -0.47 21.84 9.74
C ARG A 128 0.72 22.76 9.48
N ALA A 129 1.30 23.31 10.55
CA ALA A 129 2.36 24.32 10.50
C ALA A 129 3.37 24.05 9.37
N VAL A 130 3.46 25.00 8.42
CA VAL A 130 4.37 24.93 7.26
C VAL A 130 5.80 24.99 7.78
N THR A 131 6.36 23.81 8.01
CA THR A 131 7.71 23.62 8.53
C THR A 131 8.60 23.08 7.40
N ALA A 132 9.91 23.33 7.50
CA ALA A 132 10.85 22.95 6.43
C ALA A 132 10.87 21.43 6.21
N LEU A 133 10.77 20.64 7.28
CA LEU A 133 10.92 19.18 7.22
C LEU A 133 9.77 18.50 6.44
N PRO A 134 8.47 18.73 6.72
CA PRO A 134 7.39 18.13 5.95
C PRO A 134 7.32 18.64 4.51
N THR A 135 7.65 19.93 4.30
CA THR A 135 7.67 20.52 2.95
C THR A 135 8.74 19.88 2.08
N LEU A 136 9.95 19.68 2.61
CA LEU A 136 11.03 19.02 1.88
C LEU A 136 10.72 17.54 1.61
N ALA A 137 10.13 16.84 2.59
CA ALA A 137 9.68 15.46 2.40
C ALA A 137 8.62 15.33 1.30
N LEU A 138 7.66 16.27 1.25
CA LEU A 138 6.61 16.30 0.23
C LEU A 138 7.17 16.61 -1.16
N LEU A 139 8.14 17.55 -1.26
CA LEU A 139 8.85 17.84 -2.51
C LEU A 139 9.66 16.63 -2.99
N PHE A 140 10.38 15.96 -2.09
CA PHE A 140 11.13 14.75 -2.41
C PHE A 140 10.20 13.64 -2.92
N GLN A 141 9.08 13.41 -2.24
CA GLN A 141 8.11 12.39 -2.65
C GLN A 141 7.45 12.72 -3.99
N SER A 142 7.16 13.98 -4.27
CA SER A 142 6.52 14.39 -5.54
C SER A 142 7.49 14.35 -6.73
N PHE A 143 8.68 14.92 -6.59
CA PHE A 143 9.64 15.01 -7.69
C PHE A 143 10.44 13.71 -7.89
N TYR A 144 10.98 13.17 -6.80
CA TYR A 144 11.88 12.03 -6.90
C TYR A 144 11.10 10.72 -6.97
N ILE A 145 10.15 10.49 -6.04
CA ILE A 145 9.43 9.21 -6.04
C ILE A 145 8.43 9.16 -7.20
N VAL A 146 7.56 10.15 -7.36
CA VAL A 146 6.54 10.10 -8.42
C VAL A 146 7.14 10.43 -9.79
N ALA A 147 7.67 11.63 -10.01
CA ALA A 147 8.05 12.03 -11.37
C ALA A 147 9.18 11.16 -11.95
N PHE A 148 10.25 10.90 -11.18
CA PHE A 148 11.37 10.11 -11.69
C PHE A 148 11.03 8.63 -11.86
N THR A 149 10.38 7.99 -10.88
CA THR A 149 10.05 6.55 -10.98
C THR A 149 9.06 6.27 -12.10
N TYR A 150 8.05 7.14 -12.32
CA TYR A 150 7.12 6.97 -13.44
C TYR A 150 7.82 7.16 -14.78
N VAL A 151 8.69 8.17 -14.93
CA VAL A 151 9.48 8.36 -16.16
C VAL A 151 10.37 7.15 -16.42
N LEU A 152 11.07 6.65 -15.39
CA LEU A 152 11.93 5.48 -15.50
C LEU A 152 11.13 4.22 -15.85
N TRP A 153 9.95 4.05 -15.25
CA TRP A 153 9.04 2.94 -15.53
C TRP A 153 8.52 2.98 -16.98
N PHE A 154 8.04 4.13 -17.45
CA PHE A 154 7.59 4.29 -18.84
C PHE A 154 8.74 4.07 -19.84
N TRP A 155 9.93 4.53 -19.48
CA TRP A 155 11.14 4.26 -20.27
C TRP A 155 11.49 2.77 -20.30
N LEU A 156 11.39 2.06 -19.18
CA LEU A 156 11.59 0.60 -19.11
C LEU A 156 10.56 -0.17 -19.94
N LEU A 157 9.28 0.21 -19.85
CA LEU A 157 8.19 -0.39 -20.64
C LEU A 157 8.34 -0.17 -22.14
N THR A 158 8.92 0.95 -22.57
CA THR A 158 9.18 1.22 -23.98
C THR A 158 10.43 0.50 -24.50
N ARG A 159 11.36 0.10 -23.62
CA ARG A 159 12.63 -0.55 -23.99
C ARG A 159 12.62 -2.08 -23.87
N TYR A 160 11.79 -2.65 -23.01
CA TYR A 160 11.67 -4.09 -22.83
C TYR A 160 10.30 -4.60 -23.29
N PRO A 161 10.24 -5.47 -24.30
CA PRO A 161 8.99 -6.17 -24.62
C PRO A 161 8.63 -7.10 -23.46
N ALA A 162 7.32 -7.16 -23.16
CA ALA A 162 6.73 -7.93 -22.07
C ALA A 162 7.06 -9.43 -22.12
#